data_AF-M2Q4K2-F1
#
_entry.id   AF-M2Q4K2-F1
#
_cell.length_a   1.000
_cell.length_b   1.000
_cell.length_c   1.000
_cell.angle_alpha   90.00
_cell.angle_beta   90.00
_cell.angle_gamma   90.00
#
_symmetry.space_group_name_H-M   'P 1'
#
loop_
_entity.id
_entity.type
_entity.pdbx_description
1 polymer ?
#
loop_
_entity_poly.entity_id
_entity_poly.type
_entity_poly.pdbx_seq_one_letter_code
_entity_poly.pdbx_strand_id
1 'polypeptide(L)'
;MYVVAALAGVALGVGAVYGGWIAFEGIRRDRRLRPGLVAAGLRLDRWERVVEKMDSEDPAERLASFTDLERYVREEPDAREDAIELTCTYLRKPFRFPVEDEDELVIRRAAQGLLTRCLRRPGILEHREELDLQDAVLVEPDFADCDLSGADFRDGVIVGGDFQGARFWRFANFDRVWFTGVTDFRAAAFPRFTSFAEAMFSGTTTFAGAEFEDRVDFADARVEKPDAAHSWPSPWQVWVASPVAQGRLVPREG
;
A
#
# COMPACT_ATOMS: atom_id res chain seq x y z
N MET A 1 -22.94 -31.57 9.41
CA MET A 1 -21.91 -31.25 10.43
C MET A 1 -20.74 -30.66 9.66
N TYR A 2 -20.68 -29.33 9.56
CA TYR A 2 -19.69 -28.62 8.74
C TYR A 2 -18.33 -28.68 9.44
N VAL A 3 -17.34 -29.24 8.75
CA VAL A 3 -15.93 -29.22 9.17
C VAL A 3 -15.42 -27.81 8.85
N VAL A 4 -15.29 -26.99 9.89
CA VAL A 4 -14.56 -25.71 9.80
C VAL A 4 -13.08 -26.08 9.78
N ALA A 5 -12.47 -26.04 8.59
CA ALA A 5 -11.02 -26.15 8.46
C ALA A 5 -10.41 -24.82 8.93
N ALA A 6 -9.75 -24.86 10.09
CA ALA A 6 -8.90 -23.78 10.54
C ALA A 6 -7.66 -23.72 9.62
N LEU A 7 -7.55 -22.66 8.81
CA LEU A 7 -6.30 -22.32 8.15
C LEU A 7 -5.35 -21.76 9.21
N ALA A 8 -4.44 -22.61 9.67
CA ALA A 8 -3.25 -22.16 10.41
C ALA A 8 -2.34 -21.44 9.42
N GLY A 9 -2.41 -20.10 9.42
CA GLY A 9 -1.48 -19.27 8.67
C GLY A 9 -0.08 -19.44 9.24
N VAL A 10 0.86 -19.90 8.42
CA VAL A 10 2.30 -19.83 8.74
C VAL A 10 2.68 -18.35 8.66
N ALA A 11 2.68 -17.67 9.79
CA ALA A 11 3.24 -16.32 9.89
C ALA A 11 4.77 -16.45 9.78
N LEU A 12 5.30 -16.39 8.57
CA LEU A 12 6.73 -16.17 8.37
C LEU A 12 7.03 -14.73 8.81
N GLY A 13 7.98 -14.56 9.72
CA GLY A 13 8.53 -13.24 10.05
C GLY A 13 9.08 -12.57 8.79
N VAL A 14 9.07 -11.24 8.77
CA VAL A 14 9.60 -10.42 7.66
C VAL A 14 11.04 -10.83 7.34
N GLY A 15 11.84 -11.17 8.35
CA GLY A 15 13.20 -11.68 8.21
C GLY A 15 13.30 -13.06 7.56
N ALA A 16 12.30 -13.92 7.69
CA ALA A 16 12.27 -15.20 6.98
C ALA A 16 11.95 -15.02 5.49
N VAL A 17 11.10 -14.04 5.15
CA VAL A 17 10.79 -13.67 3.76
C VAL A 17 12.01 -13.02 3.11
N TYR A 18 12.64 -12.04 3.78
CA TYR A 18 13.77 -11.31 3.22
C TYR A 18 15.07 -12.13 3.20
N GLY A 19 15.32 -12.96 4.21
CA GLY A 19 16.50 -13.85 4.27
C GLY A 19 16.52 -14.90 3.15
N GLY A 20 15.35 -15.34 2.68
CA GLY A 20 15.23 -16.21 1.51
C GLY A 20 15.52 -15.50 0.18
N TRP A 21 15.19 -14.21 0.08
CA TRP A 21 15.37 -13.40 -1.12
C TRP A 21 16.83 -12.96 -1.34
N ILE A 22 17.55 -12.48 -0.31
CA ILE A 22 18.99 -12.15 -0.41
C ILE A 22 19.83 -13.37 -0.84
N ALA A 23 19.47 -14.57 -0.36
CA ALA A 23 20.18 -15.80 -0.71
C ALA A 23 20.07 -16.15 -2.21
N PHE A 24 19.04 -15.66 -2.90
CA PHE A 24 18.84 -15.87 -4.34
C PHE A 24 19.71 -14.94 -5.20
N GLU A 25 19.96 -13.70 -4.77
CA GLU A 25 20.85 -12.77 -5.48
C GLU A 25 22.36 -13.00 -5.21
N GLY A 26 22.69 -13.74 -4.15
CA GLY A 26 24.07 -13.91 -3.65
C GLY A 26 24.99 -14.90 -4.39
N ILE A 27 24.68 -15.38 -5.61
CA ILE A 27 25.52 -16.39 -6.30
C ILE A 27 26.30 -15.78 -7.48
N ARG A 28 27.38 -15.04 -7.17
CA ARG A 28 28.63 -15.03 -7.96
C ARG A 28 29.86 -14.88 -7.04
N ARG A 29 30.59 -15.98 -6.88
CA ARG A 29 31.85 -16.09 -6.09
C ARG A 29 33.03 -15.42 -6.78
N ASP A 30 33.82 -14.64 -6.03
CA ASP A 30 35.28 -14.85 -5.97
C ASP A 30 35.87 -14.35 -4.62
N ARG A 31 36.82 -15.12 -4.08
CA ARG A 31 37.42 -14.94 -2.73
C ARG A 31 38.75 -14.19 -2.82
N ARG A 32 38.72 -12.86 -2.71
CA ARG A 32 39.78 -12.00 -2.13
C ARG A 32 39.13 -10.75 -1.54
N LEU A 33 39.25 -10.53 -0.23
CA LEU A 33 38.56 -9.45 0.50
C LEU A 33 39.06 -8.06 0.04
N ARG A 34 38.22 -7.36 -0.72
CA ARG A 34 38.38 -5.97 -1.15
C ARG A 34 37.69 -5.04 -0.13
N PRO A 35 38.12 -3.78 0.06
CA PRO A 35 37.44 -2.79 0.91
C PRO A 35 35.94 -2.63 0.61
N GLY A 36 35.53 -2.77 -0.66
CA GLY A 36 34.11 -2.75 -1.05
C GLY A 36 33.27 -3.92 -0.51
N LEU A 37 33.89 -5.06 -0.18
CA LEU A 37 33.21 -6.21 0.39
C LEU A 37 32.96 -6.04 1.90
N VAL A 38 33.85 -5.31 2.60
CA VAL A 38 33.64 -4.89 4.00
C VAL A 38 32.50 -3.87 4.08
N ALA A 39 32.47 -2.89 3.17
CA ALA A 39 31.36 -1.96 3.08
C ALA A 39 30.04 -2.68 2.72
N ALA A 40 30.07 -3.66 1.82
CA ALA A 40 28.89 -4.49 1.52
C ALA A 40 28.43 -5.34 2.73
N GLY A 41 29.35 -5.93 3.48
CA GLY A 41 29.03 -6.67 4.70
C GLY A 41 28.40 -5.78 5.78
N LEU A 42 28.96 -4.60 6.04
CA LEU A 42 28.40 -3.65 7.00
C LEU A 42 26.99 -3.16 6.63
N ARG A 43 26.71 -3.03 5.33
CA ARG A 43 25.38 -2.71 4.80
C ARG A 43 24.38 -3.82 5.13
N LEU A 44 24.73 -5.06 4.81
CA LEU A 44 23.93 -6.25 5.13
C LEU A 44 23.68 -6.36 6.64
N ASP A 45 24.71 -6.25 7.48
CA ASP A 45 24.56 -6.33 8.95
C ASP A 45 23.64 -5.23 9.52
N ARG A 46 23.64 -4.05 8.91
CA ARG A 46 22.76 -2.95 9.32
C ARG A 46 21.32 -3.19 8.84
N TRP A 47 21.15 -3.71 7.64
CA TRP A 47 19.86 -4.11 7.10
C TRP A 47 19.22 -5.24 7.93
N GLU A 48 19.97 -6.30 8.21
CA GLU A 48 19.50 -7.43 9.03
C GLU A 48 19.03 -6.97 10.42
N ARG A 49 19.74 -6.03 11.05
CA ARG A 49 19.31 -5.45 12.33
C ARG A 49 18.02 -4.65 12.24
N VAL A 50 17.74 -3.98 11.12
CA VAL A 50 16.46 -3.29 10.92
C VAL A 50 15.34 -4.34 10.82
N VAL A 51 15.56 -5.38 10.04
CA VAL A 51 14.60 -6.46 9.82
C VAL A 51 14.33 -7.24 11.12
N GLU A 52 15.36 -7.54 11.91
CA GLU A 52 15.22 -8.19 13.21
C GLU A 52 14.37 -7.35 14.17
N LYS A 53 14.62 -6.04 14.25
CA LYS A 53 13.80 -5.13 15.05
C LYS A 53 12.35 -5.05 14.58
N MET A 54 12.09 -5.14 13.26
CA MET A 54 10.71 -5.15 12.72
C MET A 54 9.92 -6.39 13.12
N ASP A 55 10.59 -7.51 13.36
CA ASP A 55 9.96 -8.76 13.82
C ASP A 55 10.00 -8.95 15.35
N SER A 56 10.53 -7.96 16.08
CA SER A 56 10.56 -7.99 17.55
C SER A 56 9.14 -8.06 18.14
N GLU A 57 8.99 -8.80 19.23
CA GLU A 57 7.74 -8.79 20.01
C GLU A 57 7.53 -7.44 20.72
N ASP A 58 8.60 -6.65 20.92
CA ASP A 58 8.53 -5.33 21.54
C ASP A 58 8.02 -4.27 20.53
N PRO A 59 6.85 -3.65 20.75
CA PRO A 59 6.35 -2.56 19.91
C PRO A 59 7.33 -1.39 19.77
N ALA A 60 8.10 -1.08 20.81
CA ALA A 60 9.06 0.03 20.78
C ALA A 60 10.25 -0.27 19.86
N GLU A 61 10.73 -1.52 19.82
CA GLU A 61 11.77 -1.95 18.87
C GLU A 61 11.25 -1.94 17.43
N ARG A 62 10.03 -2.42 17.22
CA ARG A 62 9.36 -2.36 15.90
C ARG A 62 9.19 -0.92 15.43
N LEU A 63 8.76 -0.01 16.29
CA LEU A 63 8.68 1.42 15.96
C LEU A 63 10.06 2.01 15.62
N ALA A 64 11.08 1.70 16.43
CA ALA A 64 12.44 2.19 16.23
C ALA A 64 13.05 1.69 14.91
N SER A 65 12.67 0.48 14.45
CA SER A 65 13.12 -0.08 13.19
C SER A 65 12.82 0.82 11.98
N PHE A 66 11.64 1.46 11.93
CA PHE A 66 11.27 2.37 10.84
C PHE A 66 12.07 3.67 10.87
N THR A 67 12.44 4.15 12.05
CA THR A 67 13.36 5.29 12.20
C THR A 67 14.76 4.92 11.71
N ASP A 68 15.23 3.72 12.03
CA ASP A 68 16.52 3.21 11.57
C ASP A 68 16.53 2.99 10.05
N LEU A 69 15.45 2.46 9.48
CA LEU A 69 15.27 2.27 8.04
C LEU A 69 15.23 3.61 7.30
N GLU A 70 14.53 4.60 7.82
CA GLU A 70 14.52 5.94 7.21
C GLU A 70 15.94 6.53 7.15
N ARG A 71 16.69 6.39 8.25
CA ARG A 71 18.08 6.83 8.30
C ARG A 71 18.95 6.03 7.32
N TYR A 72 18.70 4.72 7.19
CA TYR A 72 19.36 3.85 6.21
C TYR A 72 19.17 4.38 4.79
N VAL A 73 17.93 4.57 4.34
CA VAL A 73 17.59 5.06 3.00
C VAL A 73 18.16 6.46 2.73
N ARG A 74 18.28 7.30 3.76
CA ARG A 74 18.89 8.63 3.62
C ARG A 74 20.39 8.56 3.32
N GLU A 75 21.07 7.60 3.93
CA GLU A 75 22.52 7.40 3.77
C GLU A 75 22.84 6.54 2.54
N GLU A 76 21.92 5.66 2.15
CA GLU A 76 22.04 4.73 1.03
C GLU A 76 20.82 4.82 0.11
N PRO A 77 20.79 5.81 -0.80
CA PRO A 77 19.64 6.02 -1.69
C PRO A 77 19.29 4.82 -2.57
N ASP A 78 20.27 3.97 -2.89
CA ASP A 78 20.07 2.76 -3.69
C ASP A 78 19.18 1.71 -3.00
N ALA A 79 19.08 1.75 -1.66
CA ALA A 79 18.24 0.85 -0.88
C ALA A 79 16.78 1.31 -0.76
N ARG A 80 16.39 2.35 -1.51
CA ARG A 80 15.03 2.92 -1.46
C ARG A 80 13.98 1.90 -1.89
N GLU A 81 14.22 1.14 -2.96
CA GLU A 81 13.24 0.14 -3.43
C GLU A 81 13.07 -0.99 -2.43
N ASP A 82 14.18 -1.55 -1.93
CA ASP A 82 14.18 -2.56 -0.87
C ASP A 82 13.43 -2.09 0.38
N ALA A 83 13.62 -0.82 0.77
CA ALA A 83 12.94 -0.24 1.92
C ALA A 83 11.43 -0.09 1.69
N ILE A 84 11.01 0.20 0.46
CA ILE A 84 9.60 0.27 0.08
C ILE A 84 8.99 -1.13 0.15
N GLU A 85 9.65 -2.14 -0.44
CA GLU A 85 9.18 -3.53 -0.39
C GLU A 85 9.08 -4.06 1.05
N LEU A 86 10.10 -3.79 1.87
CA LEU A 86 10.13 -4.16 3.28
C LEU A 86 8.98 -3.50 4.06
N THR A 87 8.74 -2.21 3.82
CA THR A 87 7.66 -1.46 4.46
C THR A 87 6.29 -1.96 4.02
N CYS A 88 6.10 -2.25 2.74
CA CYS A 88 4.87 -2.85 2.22
C CYS A 88 4.62 -4.23 2.84
N THR A 89 5.65 -5.07 2.93
CA THR A 89 5.57 -6.39 3.58
C THR A 89 5.13 -6.28 5.04
N TYR A 90 5.62 -5.28 5.77
CA TYR A 90 5.14 -5.03 7.13
C TYR A 90 3.66 -4.59 7.17
N LEU A 91 3.26 -3.66 6.30
CA LEU A 91 1.88 -3.15 6.23
C LEU A 91 0.86 -4.22 5.84
N ARG A 92 1.26 -5.25 5.10
CA ARG A 92 0.43 -6.41 4.76
C ARG A 92 0.28 -7.43 5.90
N LYS A 93 1.00 -7.30 7.02
CA LYS A 93 0.74 -8.15 8.19
C LYS A 93 -0.72 -7.94 8.65
N PRO A 94 -1.41 -8.97 9.17
CA PRO A 94 -2.79 -8.83 9.62
C PRO A 94 -2.96 -7.70 10.63
N PHE A 95 -3.91 -6.81 10.35
CA PHE A 95 -4.32 -5.73 11.25
C PHE A 95 -5.81 -5.52 11.09
N ARG A 96 -6.53 -5.40 12.20
CA ARG A 96 -7.99 -5.34 12.18
C ARG A 96 -8.49 -3.90 12.22
N PHE A 97 -9.51 -3.64 11.41
CA PHE A 97 -10.34 -2.44 11.51
C PHE A 97 -11.76 -2.84 11.95
N PRO A 98 -12.40 -2.15 12.91
CA PRO A 98 -11.92 -0.97 13.65
C PRO A 98 -10.66 -1.27 14.48
N VAL A 99 -9.85 -0.24 14.74
CA VAL A 99 -8.55 -0.39 15.40
C VAL A 99 -8.74 -0.87 16.84
N GLU A 100 -8.13 -2.00 17.16
CA GLU A 100 -8.11 -2.59 18.52
C GLU A 100 -6.72 -2.44 19.18
N ASP A 101 -5.66 -2.41 18.37
CA ASP A 101 -4.27 -2.32 18.81
C ASP A 101 -3.71 -0.93 18.47
N GLU A 102 -3.72 -0.03 19.46
CA GLU A 102 -3.23 1.34 19.32
C GLU A 102 -1.71 1.41 19.17
N ASP A 103 -0.96 0.48 19.80
CA ASP A 103 0.50 0.43 19.70
C ASP A 103 0.92 0.05 18.28
N GLU A 104 0.27 -0.97 17.70
CA GLU A 104 0.48 -1.37 16.31
C GLU A 104 0.06 -0.27 15.33
N LEU A 105 -1.03 0.46 15.62
CA LEU A 105 -1.43 1.61 14.79
C LEU A 105 -0.33 2.68 14.73
N VAL A 106 0.34 2.97 15.85
CA VAL A 106 1.46 3.93 15.88
C VAL A 106 2.60 3.46 14.98
N ILE A 107 2.94 2.17 15.03
CA ILE A 107 4.00 1.59 14.19
C ILE A 107 3.63 1.65 12.71
N ARG A 108 2.39 1.28 12.36
CA ARG A 108 1.88 1.33 10.98
C ARG A 108 1.83 2.74 10.43
N ARG A 109 1.50 3.74 11.25
CA ARG A 109 1.59 5.16 10.85
C ARG A 109 3.03 5.57 10.57
N ALA A 110 4.02 5.08 11.34
CA ALA A 110 5.42 5.31 11.04
C ALA A 110 5.85 4.65 9.72
N ALA A 111 5.40 3.42 9.47
CA ALA A 111 5.59 2.69 8.22
C ALA A 111 4.98 3.45 7.02
N GLN A 112 3.72 3.87 7.10
CA GLN A 112 3.06 4.70 6.08
C GLN A 112 3.86 5.99 5.84
N GLY A 113 4.30 6.68 6.89
CA GLY A 113 5.08 7.92 6.76
C GLY A 113 6.43 7.72 6.07
N LEU A 114 7.12 6.60 6.32
CA LEU A 114 8.32 6.23 5.57
C LEU A 114 7.99 5.97 4.09
N LEU A 115 6.94 5.20 3.83
CA LEU A 115 6.48 4.89 2.48
C LEU A 115 6.15 6.17 1.70
N THR A 116 5.35 7.08 2.27
CA THR A 116 5.07 8.42 1.70
C THR A 116 6.34 9.16 1.32
N ARG A 117 7.32 9.26 2.23
CA ARG A 117 8.58 9.98 1.97
C ARG A 117 9.40 9.33 0.88
N CYS A 118 9.39 8.01 0.80
CA CYS A 118 10.03 7.28 -0.27
C CYS A 118 9.32 7.56 -1.60
N LEU A 119 7.99 7.50 -1.67
CA LEU A 119 7.21 7.62 -2.92
C LEU A 119 7.07 9.04 -3.47
N ARG A 120 7.10 10.08 -2.60
CA ARG A 120 7.00 11.49 -3.02
C ARG A 120 8.26 12.00 -3.71
N ARG A 121 9.39 11.30 -3.60
CA ARG A 121 10.64 11.70 -4.27
C ARG A 121 10.56 11.40 -5.77
N PRO A 122 10.72 12.41 -6.64
CA PRO A 122 10.85 12.18 -8.07
C PRO A 122 12.13 11.39 -8.33
N GLY A 123 11.99 10.23 -8.96
CA GLY A 123 13.06 9.34 -9.32
C GLY A 123 12.55 8.33 -10.33
N ILE A 124 13.45 7.77 -11.14
CA ILE A 124 13.12 6.77 -12.16
C ILE A 124 12.71 5.48 -11.43
N LEU A 125 11.44 5.41 -10.99
CA LEU A 125 10.77 4.20 -10.52
C LEU A 125 10.30 3.32 -11.69
N GLU A 126 10.72 3.65 -12.92
CA GLU A 126 10.30 2.98 -14.16
C GLU A 126 10.58 1.48 -14.16
N HIS A 127 11.45 0.99 -13.27
CA HIS A 127 11.77 -0.43 -13.12
C HIS A 127 11.10 -1.12 -11.92
N ARG A 128 10.29 -0.43 -11.11
CA ARG A 128 9.52 -1.12 -10.06
C ARG A 128 8.46 -1.99 -10.70
N GLU A 129 8.46 -3.27 -10.34
CA GLU A 129 7.48 -4.23 -10.85
C GLU A 129 6.08 -4.00 -10.27
N GLU A 130 5.95 -3.74 -8.97
CA GLU A 130 4.66 -3.50 -8.29
C GLU A 130 4.85 -2.82 -6.92
N LEU A 131 3.88 -2.01 -6.48
CA LEU A 131 3.75 -1.54 -5.10
C LEU A 131 2.63 -2.35 -4.43
N ASP A 132 3.00 -3.48 -3.84
CA ASP A 132 2.05 -4.46 -3.30
C ASP A 132 1.60 -4.10 -1.87
N LEU A 133 0.37 -3.65 -1.75
CA LEU A 133 -0.34 -3.35 -0.51
C LEU A 133 -1.66 -4.15 -0.42
N GLN A 134 -1.69 -5.34 -1.03
CA GLN A 134 -2.83 -6.26 -0.92
C GLN A 134 -3.13 -6.61 0.54
N ASP A 135 -4.40 -6.74 0.87
CA ASP A 135 -4.91 -7.01 2.23
C ASP A 135 -4.52 -5.95 3.29
N ALA A 136 -3.84 -4.88 2.90
CA ALA A 136 -3.35 -3.89 3.85
C ALA A 136 -4.50 -3.04 4.41
N VAL A 137 -4.46 -2.81 5.72
CA VAL A 137 -5.32 -1.85 6.39
C VAL A 137 -4.51 -0.56 6.60
N LEU A 138 -4.84 0.45 5.81
CA LEU A 138 -4.21 1.77 5.83
C LEU A 138 -5.11 2.76 6.54
N VAL A 139 -4.58 3.44 7.56
CA VAL A 139 -5.33 4.40 8.36
C VAL A 139 -4.83 5.79 8.05
N GLU A 140 -5.68 6.59 7.38
CA GLU A 140 -5.38 7.95 6.98
C GLU A 140 -4.01 8.08 6.28
N PRO A 141 -3.67 7.25 5.27
CA PRO A 141 -2.41 7.41 4.56
C PRO A 141 -2.37 8.77 3.87
N ASP A 142 -1.22 9.45 3.99
CA ASP A 142 -0.89 10.62 3.19
C ASP A 142 -0.06 10.17 1.99
N PHE A 143 -0.69 9.99 0.84
CA PHE A 143 -0.03 9.74 -0.43
C PHE A 143 -0.22 10.91 -1.42
N ALA A 144 -0.45 12.12 -0.90
CA ALA A 144 -0.50 13.31 -1.73
C ALA A 144 0.83 13.49 -2.50
N ASP A 145 0.71 13.77 -3.79
CA ASP A 145 1.81 13.96 -4.74
C ASP A 145 2.80 12.78 -4.83
N CYS A 146 2.39 11.57 -4.40
CA CYS A 146 3.23 10.38 -4.46
C CYS A 146 3.19 9.71 -5.84
N ASP A 147 4.30 9.07 -6.21
CA ASP A 147 4.34 8.11 -7.31
C ASP A 147 3.90 6.72 -6.81
N LEU A 148 2.67 6.35 -7.15
CA LEU A 148 2.01 5.08 -6.84
C LEU A 148 1.94 4.18 -8.08
N SER A 149 2.96 4.23 -8.93
CA SER A 149 3.04 3.39 -10.13
C SER A 149 2.98 1.90 -9.78
N GLY A 150 2.00 1.21 -10.37
CA GLY A 150 1.80 -0.23 -10.16
C GLY A 150 1.30 -0.55 -8.76
N ALA A 151 0.51 0.34 -8.15
CA ALA A 151 -0.02 0.09 -6.82
C ALA A 151 -1.17 -0.92 -6.85
N ASP A 152 -1.06 -1.93 -5.99
CA ASP A 152 -2.08 -2.94 -5.76
C ASP A 152 -2.56 -2.85 -4.31
N PHE A 153 -3.81 -2.44 -4.12
CA PHE A 153 -4.46 -2.32 -2.82
C PHE A 153 -5.54 -3.39 -2.62
N ARG A 154 -5.63 -4.42 -3.49
CA ARG A 154 -6.75 -5.36 -3.49
C ARG A 154 -7.02 -5.96 -2.12
N ASP A 155 -8.30 -6.16 -1.82
CA ASP A 155 -8.77 -6.74 -0.55
C ASP A 155 -8.38 -5.93 0.70
N GLY A 156 -7.82 -4.73 0.53
CA GLY A 156 -7.43 -3.83 1.60
C GLY A 156 -8.57 -2.98 2.19
N VAL A 157 -8.25 -2.26 3.25
CA VAL A 157 -9.13 -1.28 3.89
C VAL A 157 -8.43 0.06 3.96
N ILE A 158 -9.06 1.12 3.45
CA ILE A 158 -8.56 2.49 3.52
C ILE A 158 -9.49 3.30 4.42
N VAL A 159 -8.99 3.63 5.61
CA VAL A 159 -9.73 4.35 6.66
C VAL A 159 -9.54 5.85 6.47
N GLY A 160 -10.14 6.35 5.38
CA GLY A 160 -9.86 7.67 4.85
C GLY A 160 -8.43 7.77 4.33
N GLY A 161 -8.13 8.72 3.45
CA GLY A 161 -6.81 8.84 2.86
C GLY A 161 -6.69 9.99 1.88
N ASP A 162 -5.49 10.52 1.75
CA ASP A 162 -5.16 11.60 0.83
C ASP A 162 -4.31 11.06 -0.34
N PHE A 163 -4.88 11.10 -1.53
CA PHE A 163 -4.24 10.74 -2.80
C PHE A 163 -4.23 11.94 -3.76
N GLN A 164 -4.34 13.17 -3.23
CA GLN A 164 -4.40 14.37 -4.05
C GLN A 164 -3.13 14.51 -4.90
N GLY A 165 -3.28 14.67 -6.21
CA GLY A 165 -2.13 14.78 -7.12
C GLY A 165 -1.28 13.52 -7.26
N ALA A 166 -1.70 12.40 -6.66
CA ALA A 166 -0.97 11.13 -6.78
C ALA A 166 -0.95 10.63 -8.22
N ARG A 167 0.13 9.94 -8.60
CA ARG A 167 0.35 9.47 -9.98
C ARG A 167 0.42 7.96 -10.02
N PHE A 168 -0.39 7.35 -10.87
CA PHE A 168 -0.47 5.90 -11.05
C PHE A 168 -0.01 5.50 -12.46
N TRP A 169 1.29 5.66 -12.81
CA TRP A 169 1.75 5.59 -14.21
C TRP A 169 1.53 4.25 -14.93
N ARG A 170 1.51 3.16 -14.17
CA ARG A 170 1.21 1.81 -14.66
C ARG A 170 -0.24 1.48 -14.32
N PHE A 171 -0.54 0.28 -13.88
CA PHE A 171 -1.89 -0.04 -13.40
C PHE A 171 -2.10 0.48 -11.97
N ALA A 172 -3.37 0.66 -11.60
CA ALA A 172 -3.80 0.87 -10.22
C ALA A 172 -4.96 -0.07 -9.90
N ASN A 173 -4.77 -0.91 -8.89
CA ASN A 173 -5.78 -1.90 -8.51
C ASN A 173 -6.34 -1.59 -7.12
N PHE A 174 -7.63 -1.32 -7.07
CA PHE A 174 -8.44 -1.11 -5.86
C PHE A 174 -9.61 -2.09 -5.81
N ASP A 175 -9.50 -3.26 -6.44
CA ASP A 175 -10.58 -4.24 -6.45
C ASP A 175 -10.86 -4.73 -5.02
N ARG A 176 -12.14 -4.82 -4.67
CA ARG A 176 -12.62 -5.24 -3.34
C ARG A 176 -12.07 -4.41 -2.17
N VAL A 177 -11.53 -3.22 -2.43
CA VAL A 177 -11.11 -2.30 -1.37
C VAL A 177 -12.32 -1.75 -0.62
N TRP A 178 -12.20 -1.67 0.70
CA TRP A 178 -13.19 -0.99 1.54
C TRP A 178 -12.71 0.40 1.96
N PHE A 179 -13.31 1.44 1.38
CA PHE A 179 -13.10 2.84 1.74
C PHE A 179 -14.08 3.25 2.84
N THR A 180 -13.61 3.32 4.09
CA THR A 180 -14.48 3.58 5.25
C THR A 180 -14.55 5.06 5.66
N GLY A 181 -13.50 5.82 5.35
CA GLY A 181 -13.37 7.24 5.67
C GLY A 181 -13.36 8.15 4.44
N VAL A 182 -13.16 9.45 4.66
CA VAL A 182 -13.05 10.44 3.57
C VAL A 182 -11.80 10.13 2.74
N THR A 183 -11.99 9.84 1.46
CA THR A 183 -10.89 9.50 0.55
C THR A 183 -10.83 10.48 -0.61
N ASP A 184 -9.67 11.08 -0.80
CA ASP A 184 -9.47 12.20 -1.72
C ASP A 184 -8.54 11.83 -2.87
N PHE A 185 -9.08 11.70 -4.09
CA PHE A 185 -8.31 11.49 -5.32
C PHE A 185 -8.27 12.75 -6.19
N ARG A 186 -8.48 13.94 -5.63
CA ARG A 186 -8.50 15.18 -6.42
C ARG A 186 -7.19 15.37 -7.18
N ALA A 187 -7.30 15.72 -8.46
CA ALA A 187 -6.14 15.91 -9.35
C ALA A 187 -5.18 14.70 -9.47
N ALA A 188 -5.60 13.50 -9.04
CA ALA A 188 -4.82 12.29 -9.25
C ALA A 188 -4.79 11.92 -10.75
N ALA A 189 -3.68 11.33 -11.21
CA ALA A 189 -3.48 10.95 -12.61
C ALA A 189 -3.43 9.43 -12.77
N PHE A 190 -4.31 8.92 -13.64
CA PHE A 190 -4.46 7.50 -14.00
C PHE A 190 -4.29 7.32 -15.53
N PRO A 191 -3.04 7.27 -16.03
CA PRO A 191 -2.70 7.19 -17.46
C PRO A 191 -2.90 5.80 -18.09
N ARG A 192 -3.18 4.77 -17.28
CA ARG A 192 -3.50 3.41 -17.74
C ARG A 192 -4.71 2.89 -16.99
N PHE A 193 -5.06 1.64 -17.27
CA PHE A 193 -6.16 0.94 -16.65
C PHE A 193 -6.14 1.03 -15.11
N THR A 194 -7.28 1.45 -14.56
CA THR A 194 -7.54 1.53 -13.13
C THR A 194 -8.81 0.76 -12.82
N SER A 195 -8.77 -0.07 -11.78
CA SER A 195 -9.91 -0.90 -11.37
C SER A 195 -10.29 -0.62 -9.92
N PHE A 196 -11.59 -0.47 -9.69
CA PHE A 196 -12.27 -0.40 -8.39
C PHE A 196 -13.39 -1.45 -8.36
N ALA A 197 -13.21 -2.58 -9.04
CA ALA A 197 -14.25 -3.58 -9.16
C ALA A 197 -14.59 -4.15 -7.78
N GLU A 198 -15.89 -4.29 -7.50
CA GLU A 198 -16.41 -4.78 -6.21
C GLU A 198 -15.97 -3.94 -4.98
N ALA A 199 -15.41 -2.74 -5.17
CA ALA A 199 -15.03 -1.85 -4.07
C ALA A 199 -16.26 -1.36 -3.29
N MET A 200 -16.09 -1.14 -1.99
CA MET A 200 -17.12 -0.60 -1.10
C MET A 200 -16.75 0.82 -0.66
N PHE A 201 -17.59 1.79 -0.98
CA PHE A 201 -17.44 3.19 -0.57
C PHE A 201 -18.44 3.53 0.55
N SER A 202 -17.99 3.38 1.79
CA SER A 202 -18.73 3.74 3.01
C SER A 202 -18.48 5.19 3.46
N GLY A 203 -17.31 5.73 3.12
CA GLY A 203 -16.92 7.12 3.31
C GLY A 203 -17.06 7.98 2.05
N THR A 204 -17.13 9.29 2.22
CA THR A 204 -17.18 10.25 1.11
C THR A 204 -15.92 10.12 0.27
N THR A 205 -16.08 9.97 -1.05
CA THR A 205 -14.95 9.81 -1.99
C THR A 205 -15.09 10.82 -3.12
N THR A 206 -13.98 11.50 -3.44
CA THR A 206 -13.95 12.51 -4.50
C THR A 206 -12.87 12.21 -5.54
N PHE A 207 -13.26 12.23 -6.81
CA PHE A 207 -12.38 12.16 -7.97
C PHE A 207 -12.35 13.50 -8.72
N ALA A 208 -12.67 14.62 -8.05
CA ALA A 208 -12.79 15.90 -8.72
C ALA A 208 -11.45 16.34 -9.34
N GLY A 209 -11.45 16.56 -10.66
CA GLY A 209 -10.25 16.88 -11.41
C GLY A 209 -9.25 15.72 -11.57
N ALA A 210 -9.59 14.50 -11.14
CA ALA A 210 -8.79 13.33 -11.45
C ALA A 210 -8.84 13.05 -12.97
N GLU A 211 -7.69 12.70 -13.54
CA GLU A 211 -7.53 12.44 -14.96
C GLU A 211 -7.40 10.94 -15.21
N PHE A 212 -8.25 10.38 -16.07
CA PHE A 212 -8.21 8.99 -16.50
C PHE A 212 -7.97 8.99 -18.02
N GLU A 213 -6.79 8.55 -18.46
CA GLU A 213 -6.47 8.45 -19.91
C GLU A 213 -7.01 7.16 -20.53
N ASP A 214 -7.16 6.10 -19.72
CA ASP A 214 -7.75 4.83 -20.10
C ASP A 214 -9.06 4.60 -19.31
N ARG A 215 -9.77 3.51 -19.61
CA ARG A 215 -11.02 3.14 -18.95
C ARG A 215 -10.78 2.86 -17.46
N VAL A 216 -11.60 3.49 -16.61
CA VAL A 216 -11.76 3.13 -15.21
C VAL A 216 -12.91 2.14 -15.04
N ASP A 217 -12.67 1.08 -14.28
CA ASP A 217 -13.66 0.04 -13.99
C ASP A 217 -14.22 0.17 -12.57
N PHE A 218 -15.54 0.29 -12.45
CA PHE A 218 -16.27 0.25 -11.17
C PHE A 218 -17.32 -0.86 -11.16
N ALA A 219 -17.11 -1.93 -11.94
CA ALA A 219 -18.03 -3.07 -11.98
C ALA A 219 -18.35 -3.57 -10.57
N ASP A 220 -19.64 -3.74 -10.27
CA ASP A 220 -20.15 -4.19 -8.97
C ASP A 220 -19.74 -3.38 -7.73
N ALA A 221 -19.13 -2.20 -7.92
CA ALA A 221 -18.80 -1.30 -6.83
C ALA A 221 -20.07 -0.73 -6.15
N ARG A 222 -19.99 -0.57 -4.83
CA ARG A 222 -21.12 -0.19 -3.97
C ARG A 222 -20.83 1.09 -3.19
N VAL A 223 -21.87 1.88 -2.98
CA VAL A 223 -21.82 3.13 -2.23
C VAL A 223 -22.82 3.05 -1.11
N GLU A 224 -22.38 3.09 0.14
CA GLU A 224 -23.26 2.94 1.31
C GLU A 224 -24.08 4.20 1.59
N LYS A 225 -23.56 5.39 1.23
CA LYS A 225 -24.24 6.67 1.44
C LYS A 225 -24.39 7.42 0.11
N PRO A 226 -25.29 6.99 -0.79
CA PRO A 226 -25.45 7.58 -2.13
C PRO A 226 -25.64 9.09 -2.15
N ASP A 227 -26.28 9.65 -1.11
CA ASP A 227 -26.60 11.08 -0.99
C ASP A 227 -25.45 11.93 -0.43
N ALA A 228 -24.32 11.31 -0.02
CA ALA A 228 -23.15 12.07 0.41
C ALA A 228 -22.50 12.79 -0.78
N ALA A 229 -21.66 13.79 -0.48
CA ALA A 229 -21.01 14.63 -1.48
C ALA A 229 -19.87 13.92 -2.24
N HIS A 230 -20.17 12.78 -2.85
CA HIS A 230 -19.25 12.05 -3.71
C HIS A 230 -19.03 12.78 -5.03
N SER A 231 -17.85 12.59 -5.64
CA SER A 231 -17.57 13.04 -7.00
C SER A 231 -17.03 11.86 -7.78
N TRP A 232 -17.80 11.35 -8.74
CA TRP A 232 -17.44 10.19 -9.58
C TRP A 232 -16.96 10.66 -10.95
N PRO A 233 -15.97 9.99 -11.56
CA PRO A 233 -15.54 10.32 -12.91
C PRO A 233 -16.63 9.97 -13.93
N SER A 234 -16.76 10.77 -14.98
CA SER A 234 -17.63 10.44 -16.12
C SER A 234 -17.19 9.10 -16.76
N PRO A 235 -18.11 8.22 -17.19
CA PRO A 235 -19.56 8.36 -17.19
C PRO A 235 -20.25 7.83 -15.91
N TRP A 236 -19.53 7.49 -14.85
CA TRP A 236 -20.08 6.76 -13.71
C TRP A 236 -21.03 7.61 -12.85
N GLN A 237 -22.11 6.99 -12.39
CA GLN A 237 -23.06 7.57 -11.45
C GLN A 237 -23.57 6.53 -10.46
N VAL A 238 -24.05 6.99 -9.31
CA VAL A 238 -24.69 6.11 -8.32
C VAL A 238 -26.13 5.86 -8.74
N TRP A 239 -26.50 4.60 -8.88
CA TRP A 239 -27.87 4.15 -9.04
C TRP A 239 -28.33 3.46 -7.76
N VAL A 240 -29.50 3.88 -7.24
CA VAL A 240 -30.06 3.36 -5.99
C VAL A 240 -31.30 2.54 -6.32
N ALA A 241 -31.27 1.25 -5.99
CA ALA A 241 -32.44 0.38 -6.06
C ALA A 241 -33.22 0.48 -4.75
N SER A 242 -34.37 1.15 -4.76
CA SER A 242 -35.31 1.07 -3.62
C SER A 242 -35.66 -0.40 -3.35
N PRO A 243 -35.65 -0.91 -2.09
CA PRO A 243 -35.56 -0.19 -0.80
C PRO A 243 -34.18 -0.32 -0.11
N VAL A 244 -33.13 -0.74 -0.81
CA VAL A 244 -31.82 -0.99 -0.17
C VAL A 244 -31.09 0.34 -0.03
N ALA A 245 -30.68 0.69 1.19
CA ALA A 245 -29.96 1.92 1.52
C ALA A 245 -28.54 2.03 0.90
N GLN A 246 -28.21 1.19 -0.07
CA GLN A 246 -26.91 1.16 -0.76
C GLN A 246 -27.11 1.37 -2.26
N GLY A 247 -26.27 2.22 -2.85
CA GLY A 247 -26.20 2.45 -4.28
C GLY A 247 -25.17 1.55 -4.95
N ARG A 248 -25.33 1.35 -6.25
CA ARG A 248 -24.31 0.73 -7.12
C ARG A 248 -23.77 1.76 -8.09
N LEU A 249 -22.49 1.68 -8.41
CA LEU A 249 -21.95 2.48 -9.51
C LEU A 249 -22.31 1.84 -10.84
N VAL A 250 -22.90 2.65 -11.72
CA VAL A 250 -23.26 2.26 -13.09
C VAL A 250 -22.77 3.31 -14.07
N PRO A 251 -22.34 2.94 -15.28
CA PRO A 251 -22.08 3.93 -16.31
C PRO A 251 -23.39 4.63 -16.68
N ARG A 252 -23.34 5.95 -16.90
CA ARG A 252 -24.42 6.67 -17.58
C ARG A 252 -24.55 6.08 -18.98
N GLU A 253 -25.70 5.47 -19.27
CA GLU A 253 -26.07 5.16 -20.64
C GLU A 253 -26.10 6.48 -21.43
N GLY A 254 -25.39 6.50 -22.56
CA GLY A 254 -25.30 7.65 -23.46
C GLY A 254 -26.51 7.80 -24.37
#